data_AF-A0AAW1TB73-F1
#
_entry.id   AF-A0AAW1TB73-F1
#
_cell.length_a   1.000
_cell.length_b   1.000
_cell.length_c   1.000
_cell.angle_alpha   90.00
_cell.angle_beta   90.00
_cell.angle_gamma   90.00
#
_symmetry.space_group_name_H-M   'P 1'
#
loop_
_entity.id
_entity.type
_entity.pdbx_description
1 polymer ?
#
loop_
_entity_poly.entity_id
_entity_poly.type
_entity_poly.pdbx_seq_one_letter_code
_entity_poly.pdbx_strand_id
1 'polypeptide(L)'
;MSFAGLIPEVTNGRAAMVAMLAAFGAELGTHQPVPVQIQKAPLLIVGTFALIIAGSLAPIIRNANLDRNGFGPFNQRAEIWNGRLAMVAFTLLLLVETFRDGPALVP
;
A
#
# COMPACT_ATOMS: atom_id res chain seq x y z
N MET A 1 -1.67 -24.75 9.34
CA MET A 1 -1.68 -23.79 8.22
C MET A 1 -2.86 -22.85 8.42
N SER A 2 -2.63 -21.66 8.98
CA SER A 2 -3.64 -20.61 8.99
C SER A 2 -3.13 -19.50 8.07
N PHE A 3 -3.86 -19.24 7.00
CA PHE A 3 -3.66 -18.06 6.15
C PHE A 3 -3.92 -16.74 6.91
N ALA A 4 -4.27 -16.79 8.21
CA ALA A 4 -4.40 -15.65 9.11
C ALA A 4 -3.10 -15.36 9.89
N GLY A 5 -1.95 -15.47 9.23
CA GLY A 5 -0.68 -15.03 9.79
C GLY A 5 -0.57 -13.52 9.75
N LEU A 6 0.09 -12.91 10.74
CA LEU A 6 0.53 -11.51 10.73
C LEU A 6 1.26 -11.11 9.43
N ILE A 7 1.86 -12.08 8.74
CA ILE A 7 2.68 -11.89 7.54
C ILE A 7 1.86 -11.38 6.34
N PRO A 8 0.76 -12.04 5.91
CA PRO A 8 -0.13 -11.50 4.87
C PRO A 8 -0.64 -10.10 5.18
N GLU A 9 -1.05 -9.85 6.42
CA GLU A 9 -1.61 -8.56 6.83
C GLU A 9 -0.57 -7.44 6.75
N VAL A 10 0.64 -7.66 7.26
CA VAL A 10 1.73 -6.69 7.20
C VAL A 10 2.17 -6.44 5.75
N THR A 11 2.22 -7.49 4.92
CA THR A 11 2.59 -7.37 3.50
C THR A 11 1.57 -6.53 2.72
N ASN A 12 0.28 -6.81 2.92
CA ASN A 12 -0.80 -6.03 2.30
C ASN A 12 -0.84 -4.60 2.85
N GLY A 13 -0.59 -4.41 4.15
CA GLY A 13 -0.48 -3.09 4.78
C GLY A 13 0.65 -2.25 4.17
N ARG A 14 1.84 -2.82 3.97
CA ARG A 14 2.96 -2.15 3.29
C ARG A 14 2.63 -1.80 1.86
N ALA A 15 2.03 -2.73 1.10
CA ALA A 15 1.60 -2.47 -0.27
C ALA A 15 0.59 -1.32 -0.33
N ALA A 16 -0.38 -1.29 0.59
CA ALA A 16 -1.37 -0.20 0.69
C ALA A 16 -0.72 1.15 1.06
N MET A 17 0.27 1.17 1.96
CA MET A 17 1.02 2.39 2.28
C MET A 17 1.75 2.95 1.06
N VAL A 18 2.44 2.10 0.29
CA VAL A 18 3.14 2.52 -0.93
C VAL A 18 2.16 2.94 -2.01
N ALA A 19 1.04 2.21 -2.17
CA ALA A 19 -0.02 2.56 -3.11
C ALA A 19 -0.63 3.93 -2.80
N MET A 20 -0.86 4.24 -1.52
CA MET A 20 -1.38 5.55 -1.10
C MET A 20 -0.37 6.67 -1.36
N LEU A 21 0.91 6.45 -1.08
CA LEU A 21 1.97 7.42 -1.38
C LEU A 21 2.11 7.65 -2.90
N ALA A 22 2.05 6.58 -3.69
CA ALA A 22 2.08 6.65 -5.14
C ALA A 22 0.85 7.36 -5.70
N ALA A 23 -0.35 7.07 -5.19
CA ALA A 23 -1.58 7.77 -5.53
C ALA A 23 -1.45 9.27 -5.31
N PHE A 24 -1.00 9.68 -4.12
CA PHE A 24 -0.79 11.10 -3.80
C PHE A 24 0.24 11.76 -4.74
N GLY A 25 1.40 11.12 -4.97
CA GLY A 25 2.42 11.67 -5.85
C GLY A 25 1.97 11.77 -7.31
N ALA A 26 1.16 10.81 -7.76
CA ALA A 26 0.70 10.78 -9.12
C ALA A 26 -0.49 11.73 -9.37
N GLU A 27 -1.38 11.92 -8.40
CA GLU A 27 -2.38 13.00 -8.46
C GLU A 27 -1.72 14.39 -8.48
N LEU A 28 -0.66 14.61 -7.67
CA LEU A 28 0.10 15.87 -7.69
C LEU A 28 0.78 16.15 -9.04
N GLY A 29 1.28 15.12 -9.72
CA GLY A 29 2.00 15.29 -10.98
C GLY A 29 1.08 15.35 -12.21
N THR A 30 -0.04 14.63 -12.19
CA THR A 30 -0.88 14.42 -13.38
C THR A 30 -2.27 15.06 -13.29
N HIS A 31 -2.71 15.46 -12.09
CA HIS A 31 -4.06 15.96 -11.80
C HIS A 31 -5.19 15.05 -12.32
N GLN A 32 -4.93 13.74 -12.39
CA GLN A 32 -5.89 12.75 -12.86
C GLN A 32 -6.18 11.75 -11.74
N PRO A 33 -7.40 11.21 -11.64
CA PRO A 33 -7.75 10.24 -10.62
C PRO A 33 -7.00 8.92 -10.87
N VAL A 34 -6.71 8.19 -9.79
CA VAL A 34 -5.91 6.95 -9.79
C VAL A 34 -6.48 5.89 -10.75
N PRO A 35 -7.81 5.65 -10.86
CA PRO A 35 -8.40 4.74 -11.83
C PRO A 35 -8.01 5.04 -13.29
N VAL A 36 -7.92 6.32 -13.66
CA VAL A 36 -7.56 6.74 -15.03
C VAL A 36 -6.07 6.53 -15.28
N GLN A 37 -5.24 6.75 -14.26
CA GLN A 37 -3.81 6.49 -14.36
C GLN A 37 -3.49 4.99 -14.50
N ILE A 38 -4.29 4.13 -13.85
CA ILE A 38 -4.17 2.67 -14.01
C ILE A 38 -4.39 2.26 -15.46
N GLN A 39 -5.33 2.89 -16.17
CA GLN A 39 -5.56 2.60 -17.58
C GLN A 39 -4.44 3.12 -18.48
N LYS A 40 -3.78 4.22 -18.10
CA LYS A 40 -2.68 4.82 -18.88
C LYS A 40 -1.35 4.09 -18.72
N ALA A 41 -1.07 3.53 -17.53
CA ALA A 41 0.20 2.87 -17.24
C ALA A 41 0.04 1.56 -16.43
N PRO A 42 -0.72 0.57 -16.93
CA PRO A 42 -1.02 -0.65 -16.18
C PRO A 42 0.25 -1.48 -15.87
N LEU A 43 1.21 -1.52 -16.80
CA LEU A 43 2.45 -2.28 -16.65
C LEU A 43 3.35 -1.77 -15.51
N LEU A 44 3.45 -0.45 -15.34
CA LEU A 44 4.29 0.14 -14.28
C LEU A 44 3.68 -0.09 -12.88
N ILE A 45 2.34 -0.05 -12.79
CA ILE A 45 1.64 -0.29 -11.53
C ILE A 45 1.75 -1.76 -11.14
N VAL A 46 1.46 -2.68 -12.06
CA VAL A 46 1.63 -4.12 -11.80
C VAL A 46 3.09 -4.44 -11.45
N GLY A 47 4.06 -3.82 -12.13
CA GLY A 47 5.48 -3.97 -11.83
C GLY A 47 5.87 -3.53 -10.42
N THR A 48 5.36 -2.39 -9.95
CA THR A 48 5.64 -1.90 -8.59
C THR A 48 5.00 -2.78 -7.51
N PHE A 49 3.76 -3.23 -7.70
CA PHE A 49 3.13 -4.20 -6.81
C PHE A 49 3.88 -5.55 -6.78
N ALA A 50 4.30 -6.06 -7.94
CA ALA A 50 5.08 -7.29 -8.02
C ALA A 50 6.43 -7.16 -7.30
N LEU A 51 7.11 -6.01 -7.43
CA LEU A 51 8.35 -5.72 -6.70
C LEU A 51 8.14 -5.65 -5.18
N ILE A 52 7.05 -5.05 -4.71
CA ILE A 52 6.72 -4.98 -3.28
C ILE A 52 6.44 -6.38 -2.72
N ILE A 53 5.70 -7.21 -3.45
CA ILE A 53 5.42 -8.59 -3.07
C ILE A 53 6.73 -9.39 -3.04
N ALA A 54 7.55 -9.32 -4.09
CA ALA A 54 8.84 -10.00 -4.15
C ALA A 54 9.80 -9.55 -3.04
N GLY A 55 9.86 -8.24 -2.78
CA GLY A 55 10.66 -7.65 -1.71
C GLY A 55 10.16 -8.04 -0.31
N SER A 56 8.85 -8.24 -0.13
CA SER A 56 8.26 -8.70 1.13
C SER A 56 8.44 -10.20 1.36
N LEU A 57 8.62 -10.98 0.29
CA LEU A 57 8.99 -12.40 0.35
C LEU A 57 10.48 -12.61 0.68
N ALA A 58 11.36 -11.67 0.31
CA ALA A 58 12.80 -11.75 0.60
C ALA A 58 13.15 -11.94 2.10
N PRO A 59 12.57 -11.20 3.07
CA PRO A 59 12.84 -11.42 4.50
C PRO A 59 12.26 -12.75 5.03
N ILE A 60 11.21 -13.29 4.41
CA ILE A 60 10.62 -14.59 4.76
C ILE A 60 11.59 -15.71 4.38
N ILE A 61 12.18 -15.65 3.18
CA ILE A 61 13.20 -16.61 2.72
C ILE A 61 14.46 -16.54 3.62
N ARG A 62 14.78 -15.35 4.14
CA ARG A 62 15.92 -15.15 5.05
C ARG A 62 15.64 -15.50 6.52
N ASN A 63 14.44 -15.97 6.86
CA ASN A 63 14.04 -16.31 8.24
C ASN A 63 14.36 -15.19 9.25
N ALA A 64 14.27 -13.93 8.80
CA ALA A 64 14.51 -12.79 9.67
C ALA A 64 13.36 -12.67 10.67
N ASN A 65 13.68 -12.57 11.96
CA ASN A 65 12.67 -12.33 13.00
C ASN A 65 11.89 -11.05 12.68
N LEU A 66 10.62 -11.22 12.28
CA LEU A 66 9.69 -10.12 12.02
C LEU A 66 9.14 -9.53 13.33
N ASP A 67 9.29 -10.24 14.44
CA ASP A 67 8.97 -9.75 15.78
C ASP A 67 10.02 -8.76 16.29
N ARG A 68 10.00 -7.56 15.70
CA ARG A 68 10.67 -6.39 16.26
C ARG A 68 9.79 -5.81 17.35
N ASN A 69 9.82 -6.44 18.53
CA ASN A 69 9.44 -5.80 19.80
C ASN A 69 10.51 -4.77 20.19
N GLY A 70 10.70 -3.77 19.34
CA GLY A 70 11.54 -2.62 19.64
C GLY A 70 10.78 -1.62 20.51
N PHE A 71 11.48 -0.98 21.44
CA PHE A 71 10.98 0.19 22.16
C PHE A 71 11.43 1.43 21.37
N GLY A 72 10.67 1.82 20.34
CA GLY A 72 10.98 2.99 19.49
C GLY A 72 9.74 3.55 18.77
N PRO A 73 9.87 4.59 17.93
CA PRO A 73 8.74 5.08 17.13
C PRO A 73 8.34 4.13 15.98
N PHE A 74 9.26 3.25 15.54
CA PHE A 74 9.04 2.27 14.47
C PHE A 74 8.85 0.85 15.03
N ASN A 75 7.69 0.63 15.64
CA ASN A 75 7.33 -0.67 16.22
C ASN A 75 6.41 -1.45 15.28
N GLN A 76 6.44 -2.78 15.37
CA GLN A 76 5.56 -3.67 14.60
C GLN A 76 4.06 -3.39 14.84
N ARG A 77 3.69 -2.99 16.07
CA ARG A 77 2.31 -2.55 16.35
C ARG A 77 1.92 -1.31 15.54
N ALA A 78 2.80 -0.30 15.49
CA ALA A 78 2.55 0.92 14.73
C ALA A 78 2.44 0.62 13.23
N GLU A 79 3.28 -0.29 12.73
CA GLU A 79 3.25 -0.74 11.34
C GLU A 79 1.90 -1.39 10.97
N ILE A 80 1.38 -2.30 11.80
CA ILE A 80 0.09 -2.95 11.56
C ILE A 80 -1.04 -1.92 11.57
N TRP A 81 -1.06 -1.02 12.57
CA TRP A 81 -2.08 0.02 12.67
C TRP A 81 -2.06 0.97 11.47
N ASN A 82 -0.88 1.44 11.07
CA ASN A 82 -0.73 2.27 9.88
C ASN A 82 -1.13 1.50 8.62
N GLY A 83 -0.84 0.19 8.55
CA GLY A 83 -1.18 -0.64 7.40
C GLY A 83 -2.68 -0.80 7.23
N ARG A 84 -3.42 -0.99 8.33
CA ARG A 84 -4.88 -1.03 8.34
C ARG A 84 -5.49 0.31 7.91
N LEU A 85 -4.98 1.41 8.46
CA LEU A 85 -5.42 2.75 8.08
C LEU A 85 -5.17 3.01 6.59
N ALA A 86 -4.01 2.63 6.08
CA ALA A 86 -3.70 2.76 4.66
C ALA A 86 -4.61 1.90 3.77
N MET A 87 -4.92 0.67 4.17
CA MET A 87 -5.86 -0.20 3.43
C MET A 87 -7.27 0.43 3.35
N VAL A 88 -7.78 0.96 4.46
CA VAL A 88 -9.08 1.64 4.49
C VAL A 88 -9.05 2.94 3.69
N ALA A 89 -8.02 3.77 3.88
CA ALA A 89 -7.86 5.03 3.17
C ALA A 89 -7.77 4.84 1.65
N PHE A 90 -6.99 3.87 1.19
CA PHE A 90 -6.85 3.55 -0.22
C PHE A 90 -8.17 3.04 -0.82
N THR A 91 -8.92 2.21 -0.08
CA THR A 91 -10.24 1.74 -0.52
C THR A 91 -11.24 2.89 -0.64
N LEU A 92 -11.26 3.80 0.35
CA LEU A 92 -12.11 4.99 0.33
C LEU A 92 -11.73 5.94 -0.80
N LEU A 93 -10.44 6.13 -1.06
CA LEU A 93 -9.96 6.94 -2.18
C LEU A 93 -10.48 6.42 -3.51
N LEU A 94 -10.35 5.11 -3.76
CA LEU A 94 -10.85 4.51 -4.99
C LEU A 94 -12.38 4.64 -5.13
N LEU A 95 -13.12 4.49 -4.02
CA LEU A 95 -14.57 4.72 -4.02
C LEU A 95 -14.90 6.18 -4.33
N VAL A 96 -14.25 7.14 -3.67
CA VAL A 96 -14.53 8.56 -3.89
C VAL A 96 -14.20 8.98 -5.33
N GLU A 97 -13.06 8.55 -5.88
CA GLU A 97 -12.66 8.90 -7.25
C GLU A 97 -13.58 8.26 -8.31
N THR A 98 -14.11 7.06 -8.06
CA THR A 98 -15.07 6.42 -8.97
C THR A 98 -16.46 7.05 -8.94
N PHE A 99 -16.85 7.69 -7.84
CA PHE A 99 -18.12 8.43 -7.75
C PHE A 99 -18.00 9.92 -8.10
N ARG A 100 -16.81 10.52 -7.97
CA ARG A 100 -16.60 11.98 -8.11
C ARG A 100 -16.02 12.39 -9.46
N ASP A 101 -15.57 11.46 -10.30
CA ASP A 101 -14.95 11.72 -11.62
C ASP A 101 -13.89 12.85 -11.56
N GLY A 102 -13.13 12.93 -10.46
CA GLY A 102 -12.14 13.98 -10.22
C GLY A 102 -11.17 13.60 -9.09
N PRO A 103 -9.97 14.22 -9.07
CA PRO A 103 -8.94 13.91 -8.09
C PRO A 103 -9.40 14.25 -6.67
N ALA A 104 -9.20 13.32 -5.74
CA ALA A 104 -9.75 13.42 -4.38
C ALA A 104 -8.73 13.95 -3.38
N LEU A 105 -7.42 13.76 -3.60
CA LEU A 105 -6.37 14.15 -2.66
C LEU A 105 -5.81 15.54 -2.90
N VAL A 106 -5.95 16.07 -4.12
CA VAL A 106 -5.44 17.40 -4.50
C VAL A 106 -6.52 18.16 -5.29
N PRO A 107 -6.88 19.40 -4.88
CA PRO A 107 -7.85 20.24 -5.60
C PRO A 107 -7.31 20.78 -6.93
#